data_AF-A0A173THF8-F1
#
_entry.id   AF-A0A173THF8-F1
#
_cell.length_a   1.000
_cell.length_b   1.000
_cell.length_c   1.000
_cell.angle_alpha   90.00
_cell.angle_beta   90.00
_cell.angle_gamma   90.00
#
_symmetry.space_group_name_H-M   'P 1'
#
loop_
_entity.id
_entity.type
_entity.pdbx_description
1 polymer ?
#
loop_
_entity_poly.entity_id
_entity_poly.type
_entity_poly.pdbx_seq_one_letter_code
_entity_poly.pdbx_strand_id
1 'polypeptide(L)'
;MSKIEVINFEEKVRKMKRSSKVNGFSGMIKMLRHSVDVFEFVGEDVEERLQKYSNLVGKDSKDFMLNPTDMKDSWNSLSCGNPAIFNFMSKEVNKEKYHLRICYNPVAESVATSFSKLSNGLPVAQYDSENNIWISHTGPEISEKFAKILDSGSPEADILEFLLEYHNPTEKDYQRIKQKYQKLFSLYNKTNCYMEPVFIIPKFAKKEDDVILYLVPRDMFRHGFCVGMEKNQLVLMQELHMDELMLNGYFYDVNDNYRKIVGRTDNVNTMRNSLYRLANRYTDDDIFTIPVSLNRYVESNNVKSLVKRASRKGAELNDVEKKNLNSFCSFIKKNIDISY
;
A
#
# COMPACT_ATOMS: atom_id res chain seq x y z
N MET A 1 -0.25 -15.79 22.58
CA MET A 1 0.24 -16.66 21.48
C MET A 1 -0.91 -16.86 20.52
N SER A 2 -0.76 -16.62 19.21
CA SER A 2 -1.84 -16.82 18.23
C SER A 2 -1.98 -18.31 17.92
N LYS A 3 -3.19 -18.86 18.09
CA LYS A 3 -3.47 -20.26 17.77
C LYS A 3 -3.51 -20.46 16.25
N ILE A 4 -2.92 -21.56 15.83
CA ILE A 4 -2.96 -22.11 14.47
C ILE A 4 -4.15 -23.07 14.43
N GLU A 5 -5.26 -22.67 13.81
CA GLU A 5 -6.38 -23.56 13.52
C GLU A 5 -6.13 -24.26 12.19
N VAL A 6 -6.03 -25.60 12.23
CA VAL A 6 -5.97 -26.46 11.05
C VAL A 6 -7.41 -26.79 10.67
N ILE A 7 -8.01 -25.96 9.83
CA ILE A 7 -9.35 -26.20 9.27
C ILE A 7 -9.17 -26.95 7.95
N ASN A 8 -10.24 -27.56 7.43
CA ASN A 8 -10.41 -28.32 6.17
C ASN A 8 -9.88 -27.65 4.86
N PHE A 9 -9.13 -26.56 5.01
CA PHE A 9 -8.25 -25.93 4.05
C PHE A 9 -7.21 -26.90 3.45
N GLU A 10 -6.73 -27.87 4.23
CA GLU A 10 -5.78 -28.92 3.82
C GLU A 10 -6.22 -29.67 2.56
N GLU A 11 -7.49 -30.10 2.48
CA GLU A 11 -7.97 -30.88 1.34
C GLU A 11 -8.18 -30.03 0.08
N LYS A 12 -8.71 -28.81 0.24
CA LYS A 12 -8.97 -27.87 -0.87
C LYS A 12 -7.67 -27.34 -1.49
N VAL A 13 -6.69 -26.95 -0.68
CA VAL A 13 -5.37 -26.49 -1.15
C VAL A 13 -4.57 -27.62 -1.82
N ARG A 14 -4.62 -28.85 -1.30
CA ARG A 14 -3.97 -30.01 -1.95
C ARG A 14 -4.55 -30.29 -3.33
N LYS A 15 -5.86 -30.17 -3.51
CA LYS A 15 -6.50 -30.34 -4.82
C LYS A 15 -6.10 -29.24 -5.82
N MET A 16 -5.92 -28.00 -5.36
CA MET A 16 -5.38 -26.90 -6.17
C MET A 16 -3.93 -27.17 -6.63
N LYS A 17 -3.03 -27.55 -5.70
CA LYS A 17 -1.63 -27.90 -6.00
C LYS A 17 -1.48 -29.10 -6.95
N ARG A 18 -2.43 -30.04 -6.95
CA ARG A 18 -2.47 -31.17 -7.90
C ARG A 18 -2.95 -30.75 -9.28
N SER A 19 -3.85 -29.78 -9.36
CA SER A 19 -4.44 -29.29 -10.61
C SER A 19 -3.49 -28.41 -11.41
N SER A 20 -2.56 -27.69 -10.75
CA SER A 20 -1.52 -26.88 -11.41
C SER A 20 -0.44 -27.69 -12.13
N LYS A 21 -0.40 -29.03 -11.96
CA LYS A 21 0.52 -29.93 -12.66
C LYS A 21 -0.01 -30.44 -14.01
N VAL A 22 -1.21 -30.04 -14.42
CA VAL A 22 -1.88 -30.54 -15.64
C VAL A 22 -1.74 -29.50 -16.76
N ASN A 23 -0.98 -29.83 -17.80
CA ASN A 23 -0.79 -28.94 -18.96
C ASN A 23 -2.05 -28.90 -19.86
N GLY A 24 -2.46 -27.70 -20.28
CA GLY A 24 -3.54 -27.45 -21.26
C GLY A 24 -4.80 -26.78 -20.69
N PHE A 25 -5.73 -26.39 -21.57
CA PHE A 25 -6.96 -25.64 -21.23
C PHE A 25 -7.84 -26.34 -20.17
N SER A 26 -7.88 -27.67 -20.18
CA SER A 26 -8.57 -28.48 -19.16
C SER A 26 -7.93 -28.35 -17.76
N GLY A 27 -6.60 -28.21 -17.70
CA GLY A 27 -5.86 -27.93 -16.47
C GLY A 27 -6.18 -26.53 -15.94
N MET A 28 -6.27 -25.52 -16.82
CA MET A 28 -6.68 -24.17 -16.45
C MET A 28 -8.11 -24.12 -15.90
N ILE A 29 -9.07 -24.81 -16.53
CA ILE A 29 -10.46 -24.90 -16.04
C ILE A 29 -10.50 -25.52 -14.64
N LYS A 30 -9.74 -26.60 -14.41
CA LYS A 30 -9.65 -27.22 -13.09
C LYS A 30 -9.04 -26.27 -12.07
N MET A 31 -7.94 -25.60 -12.39
CA MET A 31 -7.30 -24.63 -11.50
C MET A 31 -8.29 -23.52 -11.10
N LEU A 32 -8.98 -22.91 -12.07
CA LEU A 32 -9.97 -21.86 -11.82
C LEU A 32 -11.11 -22.32 -10.91
N ARG A 33 -11.64 -23.53 -11.12
CA ARG A 33 -12.68 -24.10 -10.22
C ARG A 33 -12.19 -24.27 -8.79
N HIS A 34 -10.98 -24.80 -8.59
CA HIS A 34 -10.42 -24.95 -7.25
C HIS A 34 -10.09 -23.60 -6.60
N SER A 35 -9.70 -22.59 -7.37
CA SER A 35 -9.53 -21.23 -6.86
C SER A 35 -10.86 -20.67 -6.37
N VAL A 36 -11.95 -20.83 -7.12
CA VAL A 36 -13.30 -20.43 -6.67
C VAL A 36 -13.69 -21.13 -5.37
N ASP A 37 -13.51 -22.44 -5.26
CA ASP A 37 -13.84 -23.20 -4.04
C ASP A 37 -13.04 -22.75 -2.81
N VAL A 38 -11.81 -22.24 -3.01
CA VAL A 38 -10.96 -21.67 -1.96
C VAL A 38 -11.39 -20.25 -1.63
N PHE A 39 -11.74 -19.42 -2.61
CA PHE A 39 -12.25 -18.08 -2.38
C PHE A 39 -13.55 -18.09 -1.58
N GLU A 40 -14.51 -18.96 -1.95
CA GLU A 40 -15.77 -19.10 -1.21
C GLU A 40 -15.51 -19.54 0.24
N PHE A 41 -14.66 -20.55 0.45
CA PHE A 41 -14.31 -21.02 1.79
C PHE A 41 -13.63 -19.94 2.65
N VAL A 42 -12.67 -19.22 2.08
CA VAL A 42 -11.99 -18.14 2.81
C VAL A 42 -12.96 -17.00 3.09
N GLY A 43 -13.85 -16.66 2.16
CA GLY A 43 -14.90 -15.68 2.37
C GLY A 43 -15.80 -16.03 3.55
N GLU A 44 -16.32 -17.26 3.58
CA GLU A 44 -17.17 -17.76 4.68
C GLU A 44 -16.44 -17.76 6.04
N ASP A 45 -15.21 -18.28 6.11
CA ASP A 45 -14.42 -18.32 7.35
C ASP A 45 -14.03 -16.91 7.83
N VAL A 46 -13.72 -15.98 6.91
CA VAL A 46 -13.50 -14.57 7.24
C VAL A 46 -14.75 -13.93 7.85
N GLU A 47 -15.93 -14.16 7.26
CA GLU A 47 -17.20 -13.63 7.79
C GLU A 47 -17.53 -14.20 9.16
N GLU A 48 -17.34 -15.51 9.38
CA GLU A 48 -17.55 -16.15 10.68
C GLU A 48 -16.63 -15.56 11.76
N ARG A 49 -15.34 -15.39 11.44
CA ARG A 49 -14.37 -14.78 12.37
C ARG A 49 -14.71 -13.32 12.64
N LEU A 50 -15.04 -12.54 11.61
CA LEU A 50 -15.49 -11.15 11.78
C LEU A 50 -16.68 -11.06 12.72
N GLN A 51 -17.68 -11.92 12.55
CA GLN A 51 -18.84 -11.94 13.42
C GLN A 51 -18.47 -12.33 14.86
N LYS A 52 -17.63 -13.35 15.05
CA LYS A 52 -17.14 -13.77 16.37
C LYS A 52 -16.42 -12.64 17.11
N TYR A 53 -15.47 -11.98 16.46
CA TYR A 53 -14.63 -10.95 17.11
C TYR A 53 -15.34 -9.60 17.24
N SER A 54 -16.28 -9.27 16.34
CA SER A 54 -17.14 -8.08 16.52
C SER A 54 -18.10 -8.25 17.70
N ASN A 55 -18.72 -9.42 17.84
CA ASN A 55 -19.56 -9.76 19.00
C ASN A 55 -18.80 -9.65 20.32
N LEU A 56 -17.52 -10.07 20.35
CA LEU A 56 -16.66 -10.00 21.53
C LEU A 56 -16.51 -8.57 22.10
N VAL A 57 -16.59 -7.56 21.23
CA VAL A 57 -16.44 -6.14 21.59
C VAL A 57 -17.74 -5.36 21.46
N GLY A 58 -18.87 -6.04 21.26
CA GLY A 58 -20.20 -5.43 21.14
C GLY A 58 -20.34 -4.50 19.92
N LYS A 59 -19.63 -4.79 18.83
CA LYS A 59 -19.72 -4.04 17.56
C LYS A 59 -20.43 -4.84 16.48
N ASP A 60 -20.91 -4.16 15.44
CA ASP A 60 -21.39 -4.82 14.23
C ASP A 60 -20.18 -5.29 13.39
N SER A 61 -20.26 -6.46 12.74
CA SER A 61 -19.20 -6.94 11.86
C SER A 61 -18.95 -5.98 10.70
N LYS A 62 -19.97 -5.21 10.28
CA LYS A 62 -19.87 -4.15 9.26
C LYS A 62 -19.05 -2.95 9.72
N ASP A 63 -18.80 -2.79 11.02
CA ASP A 63 -17.91 -1.74 11.51
C ASP A 63 -16.43 -2.07 11.26
N PHE A 64 -16.10 -3.31 10.87
CA PHE A 64 -14.75 -3.74 10.56
C PHE A 64 -14.49 -3.65 9.06
N MET A 65 -13.64 -2.71 8.67
CA MET A 65 -13.29 -2.47 7.27
C MET A 65 -11.97 -3.14 6.92
N LEU A 66 -11.99 -3.93 5.84
CA LEU A 66 -10.79 -4.45 5.19
C LEU A 66 -10.10 -3.32 4.42
N ASN A 67 -8.77 -3.22 4.51
CA ASN A 67 -8.02 -2.37 3.60
C ASN A 67 -8.13 -2.94 2.17
N PRO A 68 -8.63 -2.17 1.18
CA PRO A 68 -8.79 -2.65 -0.20
C PRO A 68 -7.48 -3.15 -0.84
N THR A 69 -6.33 -2.56 -0.46
CA THR A 69 -5.01 -3.02 -0.93
C THR A 69 -4.67 -4.39 -0.36
N ASP A 70 -4.88 -4.59 0.93
CA ASP A 70 -4.66 -5.88 1.60
C ASP A 70 -5.57 -6.97 1.03
N MET A 71 -6.80 -6.60 0.62
CA MET A 71 -7.72 -7.51 -0.05
C MET A 71 -7.13 -8.03 -1.35
N LYS A 72 -6.70 -7.13 -2.24
CA LYS A 72 -6.12 -7.48 -3.54
C LYS A 72 -4.86 -8.34 -3.36
N ASP A 73 -3.94 -7.92 -2.49
CA ASP A 73 -2.67 -8.59 -2.28
C ASP A 73 -2.85 -9.98 -1.64
N SER A 74 -3.77 -10.10 -0.69
CA SER A 74 -4.09 -11.37 -0.04
C SER A 74 -4.72 -12.36 -1.01
N TRP A 75 -5.66 -11.91 -1.84
CA TRP A 75 -6.27 -12.77 -2.85
C TRP A 75 -5.27 -13.22 -3.92
N ASN A 76 -4.38 -12.32 -4.32
CA ASN A 76 -3.27 -12.66 -5.21
C ASN A 76 -2.36 -13.73 -4.58
N SER A 77 -2.01 -13.55 -3.31
CA SER A 77 -1.16 -14.49 -2.58
C SER A 77 -1.79 -15.89 -2.48
N LEU A 78 -3.09 -15.96 -2.12
CA LEU A 78 -3.83 -17.24 -2.08
C LEU A 78 -3.88 -17.94 -3.42
N SER A 79 -4.08 -17.18 -4.51
CA SER A 79 -4.13 -17.73 -5.88
C SER A 79 -2.82 -18.40 -6.29
N CYS A 80 -1.70 -17.92 -5.74
CA CYS A 80 -0.37 -18.49 -5.94
C CYS A 80 0.00 -19.58 -4.91
N GLY A 81 -0.90 -19.90 -3.97
CA GLY A 81 -0.63 -20.84 -2.89
C GLY A 81 0.32 -20.31 -1.81
N ASN A 82 0.47 -18.99 -1.71
CA ASN A 82 1.30 -18.30 -0.73
C ASN A 82 0.48 -17.84 0.49
N PRO A 83 1.13 -17.53 1.63
CA PRO A 83 0.42 -17.01 2.79
C PRO A 83 -0.27 -15.67 2.51
N ALA A 84 -1.49 -15.51 3.00
CA ALA A 84 -2.32 -14.33 2.78
C ALA A 84 -2.82 -13.75 4.10
N ILE A 85 -2.92 -12.43 4.17
CA ILE A 85 -3.15 -11.70 5.43
C ILE A 85 -4.27 -10.68 5.23
N PHE A 86 -5.43 -10.97 5.81
CA PHE A 86 -6.55 -10.03 5.82
C PHE A 86 -6.50 -9.20 7.10
N ASN A 87 -6.38 -7.88 6.98
CA ASN A 87 -6.41 -6.94 8.10
C ASN A 87 -7.72 -6.15 8.10
N PHE A 88 -8.49 -6.27 9.17
CA PHE A 88 -9.73 -5.55 9.36
C PHE A 88 -9.59 -4.57 10.52
N MET A 89 -9.95 -3.32 10.27
CA MET A 89 -9.91 -2.24 11.25
C MET A 89 -11.33 -1.82 11.60
N SER A 90 -11.65 -1.83 12.89
CA SER A 90 -12.96 -1.34 13.34
C SER A 90 -13.04 0.18 13.19
N LYS A 91 -14.23 0.70 12.93
CA LYS A 91 -14.54 2.11 13.11
C LYS A 91 -14.23 2.55 14.55
N GLU A 92 -13.62 3.72 14.67
CA GLU A 92 -13.30 4.33 15.96
C GLU A 92 -14.57 4.73 16.69
N VAL A 93 -14.71 4.29 17.94
CA VAL A 93 -15.79 4.73 18.84
C VAL A 93 -15.17 4.95 20.21
N ASN A 94 -15.38 6.13 20.80
CA ASN A 94 -14.82 6.51 22.11
C ASN A 94 -13.29 6.36 22.21
N LYS A 95 -12.55 6.68 21.13
CA LYS A 95 -11.09 6.52 21.00
C LYS A 95 -10.58 5.07 21.04
N GLU A 96 -11.47 4.09 20.88
CA GLU A 96 -11.11 2.69 20.81
C GLU A 96 -11.28 2.17 19.38
N LYS A 97 -10.18 1.64 18.83
CA LYS A 97 -10.16 0.88 17.59
C LYS A 97 -9.76 -0.55 17.89
N TYR A 98 -10.17 -1.48 17.03
CA TYR A 98 -9.79 -2.87 17.08
C TYR A 98 -9.24 -3.31 15.74
N HIS A 99 -8.23 -4.16 15.79
CA HIS A 99 -7.59 -4.75 14.62
C HIS A 99 -7.75 -6.25 14.67
N LEU A 100 -8.43 -6.81 13.66
CA LEU A 100 -8.51 -8.24 13.43
C LEU A 100 -7.60 -8.58 12.25
N ARG A 101 -6.64 -9.46 12.49
CA ARG A 101 -5.76 -9.99 11.45
C ARG A 101 -5.97 -11.49 11.31
N ILE A 102 -6.23 -11.93 10.10
CA ILE A 102 -6.42 -13.34 9.75
C ILE A 102 -5.34 -13.71 8.73
N CYS A 103 -4.50 -14.68 9.09
CA CYS A 103 -3.39 -15.15 8.27
C CYS A 103 -3.67 -16.59 7.82
N TYR A 104 -3.89 -16.77 6.53
CA TYR A 104 -4.00 -18.08 5.90
C TYR A 104 -2.61 -18.50 5.43
N ASN A 105 -2.17 -19.69 5.79
CA ASN A 105 -0.92 -20.27 5.33
C ASN A 105 -1.20 -21.58 4.57
N PRO A 106 -1.29 -21.55 3.23
CA PRO A 106 -1.51 -22.74 2.40
C PRO A 106 -0.35 -23.74 2.39
N VAL A 107 0.84 -23.35 2.88
CA VAL A 107 2.00 -24.24 3.00
C VAL A 107 1.91 -25.04 4.27
N ALA A 108 1.57 -24.39 5.38
CA ALA A 108 1.38 -25.01 6.69
C ALA A 108 -0.05 -25.54 6.92
N GLU A 109 -0.92 -25.41 5.91
CA GLU A 109 -2.32 -25.83 5.92
C GLU A 109 -3.08 -25.30 7.16
N SER A 110 -2.90 -24.01 7.45
CA SER A 110 -3.38 -23.44 8.70
C SER A 110 -3.83 -21.99 8.63
N VAL A 111 -4.63 -21.60 9.63
CA VAL A 111 -5.14 -20.25 9.81
C VAL A 111 -4.72 -19.74 11.17
N ALA A 112 -4.07 -18.58 11.23
CA ALA A 112 -3.75 -17.88 12.47
C ALA A 112 -4.58 -16.60 12.57
N THR A 113 -5.21 -16.37 13.72
CA THR A 113 -5.96 -15.15 13.97
C THR A 113 -5.33 -14.37 15.13
N SER A 114 -5.22 -13.05 14.98
CA SER A 114 -4.88 -12.15 16.08
C SER A 114 -5.88 -11.01 16.14
N PHE A 115 -6.34 -10.70 17.35
CA PHE A 115 -7.28 -9.62 17.59
C PHE A 115 -6.73 -8.69 18.66
N SER A 116 -6.65 -7.40 18.35
CA SER A 116 -5.98 -6.41 19.19
C SER A 116 -6.86 -5.20 19.40
N LYS A 117 -6.81 -4.63 20.60
CA LYS A 117 -7.33 -3.31 20.90
C LYS A 117 -6.23 -2.29 20.64
N LEU A 118 -6.57 -1.22 19.93
CA LEU A 118 -5.68 -0.14 19.59
C LEU A 118 -6.06 1.13 20.34
N SER A 119 -5.05 1.90 20.73
CA SER A 119 -5.16 3.28 21.18
C SER A 119 -4.15 4.11 20.38
N ASN A 120 -4.58 5.21 19.76
CA ASN A 120 -3.73 6.05 18.91
C ASN A 120 -2.94 5.26 17.85
N GLY A 121 -3.61 4.31 17.19
CA GLY A 121 -3.01 3.45 16.15
C GLY A 121 -2.16 2.28 16.67
N LEU A 122 -1.87 2.22 17.98
CA LEU A 122 -0.97 1.23 18.56
C LEU A 122 -1.69 0.16 19.38
N PRO A 123 -1.26 -1.13 19.31
CA PRO A 123 -1.82 -2.18 20.15
C PRO A 123 -1.57 -1.94 21.64
N VAL A 124 -2.66 -1.85 22.41
CA VAL A 124 -2.64 -1.72 23.88
C VAL A 124 -3.18 -2.97 24.58
N ALA A 125 -3.84 -3.86 23.86
CA ALA A 125 -4.17 -5.18 24.36
C ALA A 125 -4.31 -6.16 23.21
N GLN A 126 -3.95 -7.41 23.45
CA GLN A 126 -4.20 -8.52 22.54
C GLN A 126 -5.17 -9.49 23.19
N TYR A 127 -6.16 -9.93 22.44
CA TYR A 127 -7.10 -10.93 22.92
C TYR A 127 -6.47 -12.32 22.85
N ASP A 128 -6.43 -12.99 24.00
CA ASP A 128 -6.07 -14.39 24.12
C ASP A 128 -7.34 -15.25 24.00
N SER A 129 -7.51 -15.85 22.83
CA SER A 129 -8.66 -16.71 22.54
C SER A 129 -8.64 -18.05 23.29
N GLU A 130 -7.50 -18.49 23.82
CA GLU A 130 -7.42 -19.76 24.57
C GLU A 130 -8.01 -19.59 25.97
N ASN A 131 -7.66 -18.47 26.60
CA ASN A 131 -8.06 -18.16 27.97
C ASN A 131 -9.30 -17.25 28.03
N ASN A 132 -9.78 -16.76 26.87
CA ASN A 132 -10.85 -15.77 26.75
C ASN A 132 -10.62 -14.50 27.60
N ILE A 133 -9.38 -14.01 27.58
CA ILE A 133 -8.96 -12.82 28.33
C ILE A 133 -8.32 -11.80 27.40
N TRP A 134 -8.44 -10.53 27.77
CA TRP A 134 -7.60 -9.48 27.20
C TRP A 134 -6.27 -9.44 27.94
N ILE A 135 -5.19 -9.64 27.20
CA ILE A 135 -3.84 -9.42 27.70
C ILE A 135 -3.51 -7.97 27.37
N SER A 136 -3.65 -7.10 28.37
CA SER A 136 -3.17 -5.73 28.26
C SER A 136 -1.66 -5.76 28.08
N HIS A 137 -1.21 -5.21 26.97
CA HIS A 137 0.16 -4.79 26.85
C HIS A 137 0.18 -3.37 27.38
N THR A 138 1.12 -3.01 28.24
CA THR A 138 1.62 -1.64 28.11
C THR A 138 2.12 -1.58 26.67
N GLY A 139 1.31 -1.02 25.77
CA GLY A 139 1.76 -0.68 24.42
C GLY A 139 3.11 0.03 24.56
N PRO A 140 3.97 0.03 23.54
CA PRO A 140 5.26 0.72 23.64
C PRO A 140 5.02 2.08 24.29
N GLU A 141 5.71 2.37 25.40
CA GLU A 141 5.52 3.62 26.14
C GLU A 141 5.79 4.75 25.15
N ILE A 142 4.72 5.26 24.54
CA ILE A 142 4.81 6.42 23.68
C ILE A 142 5.03 7.59 24.60
N SER A 143 6.03 8.38 24.29
CA SER A 143 6.27 9.56 25.09
C SER A 143 5.07 10.49 25.05
N GLU A 144 4.86 11.26 26.12
CA GLU A 144 3.77 12.23 26.21
C GLU A 144 3.78 13.21 25.01
N LYS A 145 4.96 13.47 24.44
CA LYS A 145 5.12 14.29 23.25
C LYS A 145 4.55 13.63 22.00
N PHE A 146 4.82 12.34 21.78
CA PHE A 146 4.24 11.59 20.67
C PHE A 146 2.73 11.46 20.84
N ALA A 147 2.25 11.18 22.04
CA ALA A 147 0.82 11.15 22.33
C ALA A 147 0.13 12.47 21.96
N LYS A 148 0.71 13.63 22.33
CA LYS A 148 0.19 14.96 21.96
C LYS A 148 0.16 15.21 20.45
N ILE A 149 1.15 14.72 19.72
CA ILE A 149 1.18 14.84 18.25
C ILE A 149 0.07 13.98 17.65
N LEU A 150 -0.06 12.72 18.07
CA LEU A 150 -1.09 11.80 17.58
C LEU A 150 -2.50 12.33 17.87
N ASP A 151 -2.74 12.78 19.10
CA ASP A 151 -4.04 13.34 19.52
C ASP A 151 -4.42 14.63 18.79
N SER A 152 -3.48 15.30 18.12
CA SER A 152 -3.75 16.56 17.41
C SER A 152 -4.55 16.37 16.12
N GLY A 153 -4.57 15.15 15.55
CA GLY A 153 -5.15 14.89 14.22
C GLY A 153 -4.52 15.74 13.11
N SER A 154 -3.32 16.27 13.33
CA SER A 154 -2.61 17.09 12.35
C SER A 154 -1.96 16.22 11.28
N PRO A 155 -1.57 16.78 10.12
CA PRO A 155 -0.81 16.03 9.12
C PRO A 155 0.55 15.54 9.65
N GLU A 156 1.07 16.14 10.73
CA GLU A 156 2.24 15.61 11.44
C GLU A 156 1.92 14.27 12.14
N ALA A 157 0.70 14.10 12.64
CA ALA A 157 0.22 12.86 13.26
C ALA A 157 0.26 11.70 12.25
N ASP A 158 -0.21 11.89 11.01
CA ASP A 158 -0.20 10.85 9.99
C ASP A 158 1.22 10.32 9.72
N ILE A 159 2.21 11.23 9.68
CA ILE A 159 3.61 10.86 9.47
C ILE A 159 4.15 10.09 10.70
N LEU A 160 3.80 10.53 11.91
CA LEU A 160 4.24 9.89 13.15
C LEU A 160 3.60 8.50 13.33
N GLU A 161 2.31 8.35 13.03
CA GLU A 161 1.59 7.07 13.08
C GLU A 161 2.29 6.04 12.19
N PHE A 162 2.58 6.40 10.93
CA PHE A 162 3.32 5.53 10.02
C PHE A 162 4.72 5.19 10.55
N LEU A 163 5.46 6.18 11.08
CA LEU A 163 6.79 5.93 11.64
C LEU A 163 6.77 4.98 12.84
N LEU A 164 5.77 5.10 13.71
CA LEU A 164 5.63 4.23 14.88
C LEU A 164 5.28 2.80 14.47
N GLU A 165 4.46 2.62 13.43
CA GLU A 165 4.09 1.29 12.91
C GLU A 165 5.29 0.52 12.36
N TYR A 166 6.16 1.18 11.59
CA TYR A 166 7.22 0.49 10.82
C TYR A 166 8.64 0.64 11.39
N HIS A 167 8.92 1.70 12.15
CA HIS A 167 10.27 2.03 12.63
C HIS A 167 10.39 2.20 14.14
N ASN A 168 9.28 2.44 14.85
CA ASN A 168 9.26 2.73 16.28
C ASN A 168 10.39 3.70 16.73
N PRO A 169 10.53 4.89 16.11
CA PRO A 169 11.66 5.78 16.36
C PRO A 169 11.63 6.36 17.78
N THR A 170 12.80 6.67 18.33
CA THR A 170 12.87 7.50 19.55
C THR A 170 12.48 8.95 19.23
N GLU A 171 12.15 9.75 20.25
CA GLU A 171 11.92 11.19 20.05
C GLU A 171 13.08 11.89 19.33
N LYS A 172 14.32 11.49 19.64
CA LYS A 172 15.52 12.04 19.03
C LYS A 172 15.60 11.69 17.55
N ASP A 173 15.26 10.46 17.19
CA ASP A 173 15.22 10.02 15.78
C ASP A 173 14.13 10.75 15.02
N TYR A 174 12.95 10.89 15.64
CA TYR A 174 11.86 11.67 15.06
C TYR A 174 12.25 13.12 14.80
N GLN A 175 12.94 13.79 15.73
CA GLN A 175 13.45 15.15 15.50
C GLN A 175 14.46 15.21 14.34
N ARG A 176 15.35 14.22 14.23
CA ARG A 176 16.30 14.13 13.10
C ARG A 176 15.57 13.95 11.77
N ILE A 177 14.55 13.08 11.71
CA ILE A 177 13.71 12.86 10.52
C ILE A 177 12.96 14.16 10.16
N LYS A 178 12.31 14.79 11.13
CA LYS A 178 11.57 16.04 10.94
C LYS A 178 12.47 17.15 10.41
N GLN A 179 13.71 17.25 10.91
CA GLN A 179 14.69 18.22 10.42
C GLN A 179 15.17 17.89 9.00
N LYS A 180 15.49 16.62 8.72
CA LYS A 180 15.91 16.12 7.39
C LYS A 180 14.84 16.38 6.33
N TYR A 181 13.57 16.18 6.67
CA TYR A 181 12.43 16.26 5.75
C TYR A 181 11.54 17.50 5.95
N GLN A 182 12.05 18.56 6.58
CA GLN A 182 11.28 19.76 6.96
C GLN A 182 10.40 20.35 5.84
N LYS A 183 10.88 20.34 4.59
CA LYS A 183 10.14 20.88 3.44
C LYS A 183 9.04 19.93 2.99
N LEU A 184 9.22 18.63 3.15
CA LEU A 184 8.22 17.62 2.83
C LEU A 184 7.08 17.63 3.86
N PHE A 185 7.41 17.80 5.16
CA PHE A 185 6.40 18.08 6.20
C PHE A 185 5.60 19.35 5.87
N SER A 186 6.31 20.43 5.49
CA SER A 186 5.66 21.70 5.10
C SER A 186 4.79 21.58 3.86
N LEU A 187 5.19 20.73 2.90
CA LEU A 187 4.41 20.42 1.71
C LEU A 187 3.18 19.60 2.06
N TYR A 188 3.34 18.54 2.85
CA TYR A 188 2.25 17.66 3.29
C TYR A 188 1.16 18.41 4.05
N ASN A 189 1.54 19.34 4.94
CA ASN A 189 0.61 20.25 5.61
C ASN A 189 -0.30 21.03 4.63
N LYS A 190 0.13 21.25 3.39
CA LYS A 190 -0.63 21.96 2.35
C LYS A 190 -1.33 21.04 1.36
N THR A 191 -1.06 19.74 1.38
CA THR A 191 -1.52 18.78 0.36
C THR A 191 -2.15 17.51 0.94
N ASN A 192 -2.30 17.39 2.26
CA ASN A 192 -2.80 16.19 2.95
C ASN A 192 -4.20 15.71 2.50
N CYS A 193 -5.00 16.60 1.90
CA CYS A 193 -6.32 16.26 1.37
C CYS A 193 -6.28 15.43 0.09
N TYR A 194 -5.14 15.34 -0.60
CA TYR A 194 -5.00 14.57 -1.85
C TYR A 194 -3.63 13.87 -2.02
N MET A 195 -2.72 14.04 -1.07
CA MET A 195 -1.47 13.30 -0.96
C MET A 195 -1.42 12.56 0.37
N GLU A 196 -0.57 11.56 0.46
CA GLU A 196 -0.29 10.82 1.70
C GLU A 196 1.20 10.48 1.84
N PRO A 197 1.71 10.33 3.08
CA PRO A 197 3.09 9.98 3.32
C PRO A 197 3.32 8.47 3.17
N VAL A 198 4.42 8.11 2.51
CA VAL A 198 4.89 6.72 2.41
C VAL A 198 6.37 6.68 2.74
N PHE A 199 6.77 5.68 3.52
CA PHE A 199 8.16 5.41 3.81
C PHE A 199 8.63 4.13 3.12
N ILE A 200 9.76 4.22 2.43
CA ILE A 200 10.42 3.05 1.87
C ILE A 200 11.55 2.65 2.80
N ILE A 201 11.52 1.40 3.26
CA ILE A 201 12.64 0.72 3.90
C ILE A 201 13.40 -0.01 2.80
N PRO A 202 14.62 0.42 2.41
CA PRO A 202 15.41 -0.36 1.48
C PRO A 202 15.65 -1.74 2.10
N LYS A 203 15.29 -2.82 1.39
CA LYS A 203 15.49 -4.23 1.84
C LYS A 203 16.95 -4.56 2.23
N PHE A 204 17.90 -3.67 1.94
CA PHE A 204 19.34 -3.79 2.24
C PHE A 204 19.93 -2.57 2.95
N ALA A 205 19.09 -1.71 3.52
CA ALA A 205 19.55 -0.59 4.36
C ALA A 205 20.31 -1.15 5.56
N LYS A 206 21.65 -1.03 5.52
CA LYS A 206 22.53 -1.50 6.60
C LYS A 206 22.53 -0.54 7.79
N LYS A 207 21.83 0.60 7.72
CA LYS A 207 21.78 1.62 8.78
C LYS A 207 20.35 2.14 8.97
N GLU A 208 19.98 2.37 10.23
CA GLU A 208 18.70 2.95 10.66
C GLU A 208 18.43 4.37 10.08
N ASP A 209 19.43 5.04 9.49
CA ASP A 209 19.31 6.37 8.87
C ASP A 209 18.72 6.37 7.43
N ASP A 210 18.41 5.18 6.88
CA ASP A 210 18.02 4.97 5.49
C ASP A 210 16.50 5.08 5.24
N VAL A 211 15.73 5.56 6.22
CA VAL A 211 14.30 5.86 6.04
C VAL A 211 14.14 6.93 4.97
N ILE A 212 13.43 6.59 3.88
CA ILE A 212 13.14 7.53 2.78
C ILE A 212 11.65 7.86 2.76
N LEU A 213 11.33 9.11 3.10
CA LEU A 213 9.97 9.66 3.05
C LEU A 213 9.65 10.20 1.65
N TYR A 214 8.50 9.78 1.14
CA TYR A 214 7.87 10.30 -0.07
C TYR A 214 6.44 10.73 0.22
N LEU A 215 5.90 11.57 -0.66
CA LEU A 215 4.47 11.82 -0.79
C LEU A 215 3.97 11.21 -2.10
N VAL A 216 2.89 10.45 -2.01
CA VAL A 216 2.19 9.83 -3.15
C VAL A 216 0.75 10.32 -3.21
N PRO A 217 0.05 10.19 -4.34
CA PRO A 217 -1.39 10.48 -4.41
C PRO A 217 -2.16 9.64 -3.39
N ARG A 218 -3.11 10.26 -2.69
CA ARG A 218 -4.06 9.55 -1.81
C ARG A 218 -5.11 8.75 -2.61
N ASP A 219 -5.33 9.15 -3.86
CA ASP A 219 -6.21 8.45 -4.78
C ASP A 219 -5.54 7.17 -5.27
N MET A 220 -6.05 6.01 -4.82
CA MET A 220 -5.50 4.69 -5.14
C MET A 220 -5.53 4.34 -6.62
N PHE A 221 -6.36 5.02 -7.43
CA PHE A 221 -6.45 4.82 -8.87
C PHE A 221 -5.54 5.79 -9.64
N ARG A 222 -4.70 6.56 -8.95
CA ARG A 222 -3.83 7.56 -9.55
C ARG A 222 -2.37 7.22 -9.37
N HIS A 223 -1.75 6.81 -10.47
CA HIS A 223 -0.38 6.30 -10.51
C HIS A 223 0.55 7.26 -11.26
N GLY A 224 1.85 7.00 -11.23
CA GLY A 224 2.81 7.61 -12.17
C GLY A 224 3.81 8.59 -11.58
N PHE A 225 3.67 8.98 -10.31
CA PHE A 225 4.58 9.94 -9.68
C PHE A 225 4.60 9.91 -8.15
N CYS A 226 5.71 10.38 -7.61
CA CYS A 226 5.88 10.69 -6.20
C CYS A 226 6.73 11.95 -6.02
N VAL A 227 6.70 12.51 -4.81
CA VAL A 227 7.57 13.62 -4.41
C VAL A 227 8.39 13.22 -3.21
N GLY A 228 9.71 13.40 -3.29
CA GLY A 228 10.63 13.18 -2.19
C GLY A 228 11.48 14.41 -1.91
N MET A 229 12.56 14.20 -1.17
CA MET A 229 13.60 15.19 -0.95
C MET A 229 14.99 14.64 -1.30
N GLU A 230 15.77 15.42 -2.02
CA GLU A 230 17.22 15.23 -2.16
C GLU A 230 17.92 16.46 -1.59
N LYS A 231 18.80 16.24 -0.61
CA LYS A 231 19.46 17.32 0.14
C LYS A 231 18.40 18.26 0.75
N ASN A 232 18.31 19.50 0.28
CA ASN A 232 17.35 20.51 0.75
C ASN A 232 16.36 20.95 -0.33
N GLN A 233 16.15 20.13 -1.37
CA GLN A 233 15.20 20.40 -2.46
C GLN A 233 14.10 19.33 -2.49
N LEU A 234 12.88 19.78 -2.79
CA LEU A 234 11.77 18.91 -3.16
C LEU A 234 11.99 18.40 -4.58
N VAL A 235 11.74 17.13 -4.78
CA VAL A 235 12.03 16.43 -6.04
C VAL A 235 10.77 15.73 -6.53
N LEU A 236 10.30 16.14 -7.71
CA LEU A 236 9.20 15.48 -8.40
C LEU A 236 9.77 14.38 -9.30
N MET A 237 9.28 13.16 -9.09
CA MET A 237 9.71 11.98 -9.81
C MET A 237 8.55 11.38 -10.59
N GLN A 238 8.83 10.93 -11.80
CA GLN A 238 8.05 9.88 -12.42
C GLN A 238 8.34 8.59 -11.68
N GLU A 239 7.30 7.85 -11.36
CA GLU A 239 7.35 6.57 -10.68
C GLU A 239 6.40 5.60 -11.37
N LEU A 240 6.86 4.39 -11.61
CA LEU A 240 6.01 3.31 -12.10
C LEU A 240 6.49 2.03 -11.44
N HIS A 241 5.62 1.46 -10.63
CA HIS A 241 5.85 0.14 -10.09
C HIS A 241 5.32 -0.90 -11.09
N MET A 242 6.08 -1.98 -11.32
CA MET A 242 5.71 -2.96 -12.35
C MET A 242 4.47 -3.80 -11.97
N ASP A 243 4.15 -3.88 -10.69
CA ASP A 243 2.91 -4.42 -10.13
C ASP A 243 1.68 -3.53 -10.42
N GLU A 244 1.85 -2.21 -10.59
CA GLU A 244 0.78 -1.29 -11.06
C GLU A 244 0.41 -1.54 -12.53
N LEU A 245 1.27 -2.21 -13.31
CA LEU A 245 1.10 -2.42 -14.75
C LEU A 245 0.31 -3.68 -15.12
N MET A 246 -0.56 -4.18 -14.22
CA MET A 246 -1.42 -5.36 -14.43
C MET A 246 -2.00 -5.43 -15.86
N LEU A 247 -1.27 -6.12 -16.74
CA LEU A 247 -1.65 -6.35 -18.12
C LEU A 247 -1.80 -7.86 -18.25
N ASN A 248 -3.05 -8.31 -18.41
CA ASN A 248 -3.43 -9.71 -18.66
C ASN A 248 -3.21 -10.69 -17.51
N GLY A 249 -3.14 -10.24 -16.25
CA GLY A 249 -3.12 -11.15 -15.09
C GLY A 249 -1.82 -11.93 -14.88
N TYR A 250 -0.71 -11.48 -15.47
CA TYR A 250 0.63 -12.01 -15.21
C TYR A 250 1.41 -11.07 -14.30
N PHE A 251 1.99 -11.62 -13.24
CA PHE A 251 2.98 -10.93 -12.41
C PHE A 251 4.31 -10.94 -13.14
N TYR A 252 4.86 -9.77 -13.42
CA TYR A 252 6.25 -9.67 -13.83
C TYR A 252 7.10 -9.51 -12.57
N ASP A 253 7.88 -10.55 -12.26
CA ASP A 253 8.91 -10.51 -11.21
C ASP A 253 10.10 -9.68 -11.74
N VAL A 254 9.93 -8.36 -11.84
CA VAL A 254 10.96 -7.45 -12.35
C VAL A 254 11.47 -6.59 -11.21
N ASN A 255 12.75 -6.77 -10.89
CA ASN A 255 13.52 -5.93 -9.97
C ASN A 255 13.70 -4.46 -10.44
N ASP A 256 13.04 -4.03 -11.51
CA ASP A 256 13.24 -2.72 -12.14
C ASP A 256 11.98 -1.86 -12.02
N ASN A 257 11.75 -1.20 -10.89
CA ASN A 257 10.79 -0.08 -10.84
C ASN A 257 11.36 1.11 -11.62
N TYR A 258 10.51 1.81 -12.39
CA TYR A 258 10.96 3.03 -13.06
C TYR A 258 10.89 4.20 -12.11
N ARG A 259 12.03 4.89 -11.92
CA ARG A 259 12.05 6.17 -11.24
C ARG A 259 12.92 7.16 -12.00
N LYS A 260 12.39 8.35 -12.25
CA LYS A 260 13.12 9.43 -12.90
C LYS A 260 12.73 10.79 -12.36
N ILE A 261 13.73 11.58 -12.02
CA ILE A 261 13.52 12.96 -11.57
C ILE A 261 13.19 13.85 -12.78
N VAL A 262 12.08 14.58 -12.69
CA VAL A 262 11.59 15.47 -13.75
C VAL A 262 11.46 16.92 -13.31
N GLY A 263 11.58 17.19 -12.00
CA GLY A 263 11.56 18.54 -11.47
C GLY A 263 12.21 18.63 -10.10
N ARG A 264 12.86 19.77 -9.82
CA ARG A 264 13.39 20.11 -8.50
C ARG A 264 13.01 21.53 -8.15
N THR A 265 12.67 21.78 -6.90
CA THR A 265 12.48 23.14 -6.37
C THR A 265 12.74 23.15 -4.87
N ASP A 266 13.27 24.24 -4.38
CA ASP A 266 13.40 24.51 -2.96
C ASP A 266 12.16 25.20 -2.36
N ASN A 267 11.20 25.62 -3.21
CA ASN A 267 10.00 26.33 -2.84
C ASN A 267 8.78 25.40 -2.71
N VAL A 268 8.24 25.33 -1.49
CA VAL A 268 7.08 24.49 -1.15
C VAL A 268 5.83 24.85 -1.97
N ASN A 269 5.57 26.14 -2.23
CA ASN A 269 4.37 26.55 -2.98
C ASN A 269 4.48 26.19 -4.46
N THR A 270 5.69 26.23 -5.04
CA THR A 270 5.92 25.77 -6.42
C THR A 270 5.59 24.28 -6.53
N MET A 271 6.11 23.45 -5.63
CA MET A 271 5.80 22.01 -5.63
C MET A 271 4.32 21.73 -5.31
N ARG A 272 3.72 22.48 -4.37
CA ARG A 272 2.27 22.37 -4.08
C ARG A 272 1.44 22.63 -5.34
N ASN A 273 1.77 23.65 -6.12
CA ASN A 273 1.04 23.96 -7.36
C ASN A 273 1.21 22.84 -8.40
N SER A 274 2.38 22.21 -8.46
CA SER A 274 2.58 20.98 -9.26
C SER A 274 1.65 19.88 -8.78
N LEU A 275 1.68 19.54 -7.49
CA LEU A 275 0.87 18.47 -6.92
C LEU A 275 -0.63 18.70 -7.05
N TYR A 276 -1.08 19.95 -6.89
CA TYR A 276 -2.49 20.31 -7.09
C TYR A 276 -2.97 19.94 -8.50
N ARG A 277 -2.15 20.19 -9.52
CA ARG A 277 -2.48 19.83 -10.91
C ARG A 277 -2.45 18.32 -11.16
N LEU A 278 -1.62 17.59 -10.42
CA LEU A 278 -1.41 16.15 -10.64
C LEU A 278 -2.42 15.29 -9.87
N ALA A 279 -2.73 15.65 -8.61
CA ALA A 279 -3.41 14.78 -7.65
C ALA A 279 -4.74 15.29 -7.10
N ASN A 280 -5.05 16.59 -7.17
CA ASN A 280 -6.24 17.15 -6.51
C ASN A 280 -7.55 16.87 -7.29
N ARG A 281 -7.80 15.59 -7.58
CA ARG A 281 -9.03 15.03 -8.15
C ARG A 281 -9.01 13.52 -8.01
N TYR A 282 -10.11 12.96 -7.52
CA TYR A 282 -10.31 11.52 -7.43
C TYR A 282 -10.88 10.96 -8.73
N THR A 283 -10.55 9.72 -9.05
CA THR A 283 -11.05 8.99 -10.23
C THR A 283 -11.49 7.58 -9.84
N ASP A 284 -12.48 7.04 -10.55
CA ASP A 284 -12.92 5.65 -10.40
C ASP A 284 -12.16 4.69 -11.34
N ASP A 285 -11.47 5.25 -12.34
CA ASP A 285 -10.62 4.53 -13.28
C ASP A 285 -9.14 4.69 -12.94
N ASP A 286 -8.33 3.67 -13.21
CA ASP A 286 -6.86 3.77 -13.17
C ASP A 286 -6.35 4.84 -14.15
N ILE A 287 -5.72 5.89 -13.63
CA ILE A 287 -5.12 6.99 -14.39
C ILE A 287 -3.63 7.10 -14.06
N PHE A 288 -2.81 6.92 -15.09
CA PHE A 288 -1.38 7.21 -15.07
C PHE A 288 -1.15 8.70 -15.33
N THR A 289 -0.78 9.44 -14.29
CA THR A 289 -0.46 10.86 -14.34
C THR A 289 1.04 11.04 -14.40
N ILE A 290 1.58 11.25 -15.61
CA ILE A 290 3.03 11.26 -15.83
C ILE A 290 3.55 12.70 -15.87
N PRO A 291 4.19 13.21 -14.81
CA PRO A 291 4.80 14.53 -14.84
C PRO A 291 5.98 14.53 -15.80
N VAL A 292 6.09 15.57 -16.63
CA VAL A 292 7.24 15.77 -17.55
C VAL A 292 8.09 16.97 -17.16
N SER A 293 7.54 17.85 -16.31
CA SER A 293 8.20 18.97 -15.63
C SER A 293 7.38 19.35 -14.38
N LEU A 294 7.80 20.36 -13.62
CA LEU A 294 6.99 20.88 -12.50
C LEU A 294 5.63 21.46 -12.96
N ASN A 295 5.52 21.87 -14.22
CA ASN A 295 4.35 22.60 -14.72
C ASN A 295 3.51 21.81 -15.73
N ARG A 296 3.98 20.65 -16.18
CA ARG A 296 3.32 19.84 -17.20
C ARG A 296 3.33 18.36 -16.88
N TYR A 297 2.28 17.70 -17.33
CA TYR A 297 2.08 16.27 -17.21
C TYR A 297 1.27 15.75 -18.40
N VAL A 298 1.28 14.43 -18.57
CA VAL A 298 0.45 13.71 -19.52
C VAL A 298 -0.33 12.66 -18.75
N GLU A 299 -1.63 12.59 -19.00
CA GLU A 299 -2.50 11.57 -18.40
C GLU A 299 -2.98 10.54 -19.41
N SER A 300 -3.23 9.34 -18.89
CA SER A 300 -3.83 8.25 -19.63
C SER A 300 -4.37 7.18 -18.71
N ASN A 301 -5.52 6.62 -19.05
CA ASN A 301 -6.09 5.43 -18.41
C ASN A 301 -5.53 4.10 -18.97
N ASN A 302 -4.55 4.18 -19.87
CA ASN A 302 -3.94 3.00 -20.47
C ASN A 302 -2.49 3.28 -20.86
N VAL A 303 -1.55 2.52 -20.29
CA VAL A 303 -0.11 2.71 -20.50
C VAL A 303 0.32 2.49 -21.96
N LYS A 304 -0.31 1.56 -22.70
CA LYS A 304 -0.09 1.38 -24.14
C LYS A 304 -0.53 2.62 -24.94
N SER A 305 -1.63 3.24 -24.53
CA SER A 305 -2.11 4.47 -25.18
C SER A 305 -1.23 5.68 -24.84
N LEU A 306 -0.54 5.70 -23.69
CA LEU A 306 0.46 6.72 -23.34
C LEU A 306 1.59 6.73 -24.37
N VAL A 307 2.10 5.55 -24.74
CA VAL A 307 3.13 5.38 -25.77
C VAL A 307 2.65 5.88 -27.14
N LYS A 308 1.39 5.59 -27.51
CA LYS A 308 0.77 6.07 -28.77
C LYS A 308 0.41 7.57 -28.74
N ARG A 309 0.12 8.12 -27.57
CA ARG A 309 -0.22 9.55 -27.39
C ARG A 309 1.03 10.42 -27.30
N ALA A 310 2.13 9.91 -26.73
CA ALA A 310 3.41 10.62 -26.68
C ALA A 310 3.93 10.99 -28.09
N SER A 311 3.70 10.12 -29.09
CA SER A 311 4.03 10.39 -30.49
C SER A 311 3.11 11.41 -31.17
N ARG A 312 1.92 11.72 -30.61
CA ARG A 312 0.95 12.70 -31.17
C ARG A 312 0.89 14.02 -30.39
N LYS A 313 1.01 14.01 -29.05
CA LYS A 313 1.00 15.18 -28.16
C LYS A 313 2.37 15.84 -27.98
N GLY A 314 3.43 15.29 -28.57
CA GLY A 314 4.76 15.88 -28.55
C GLY A 314 4.87 17.26 -29.22
N ALA A 315 3.84 17.72 -29.93
CA ALA A 315 3.87 19.00 -30.64
C ALA A 315 3.99 20.23 -29.71
N GLU A 316 3.49 20.15 -28.47
CA GLU A 316 3.50 21.30 -27.53
C GLU A 316 4.57 21.23 -26.44
N LEU A 317 5.22 20.07 -26.26
CA LEU A 317 6.24 19.86 -25.23
C LEU A 317 7.60 20.44 -25.66
N ASN A 318 8.33 21.03 -24.72
CA ASN A 318 9.73 21.41 -24.97
C ASN A 318 10.64 20.16 -25.01
N ASP A 319 11.89 20.33 -25.43
CA ASP A 319 12.81 19.20 -25.63
C ASP A 319 13.10 18.40 -24.35
N VAL A 320 13.15 19.07 -23.19
CA VAL A 320 13.35 18.42 -21.89
C VAL A 320 12.11 17.59 -21.53
N GLU A 321 10.92 18.15 -21.72
CA GLU A 321 9.64 17.47 -21.46
C GLU A 321 9.46 16.27 -22.37
N LYS A 322 9.79 16.41 -23.66
CA LYS A 322 9.82 15.29 -24.64
C LYS A 322 10.79 14.20 -24.19
N LYS A 323 12.00 14.56 -23.77
CA LYS A 323 13.00 13.59 -23.28
C LYS A 323 12.53 12.86 -22.02
N ASN A 324 11.82 13.56 -21.12
CA ASN A 324 11.24 12.95 -19.93
C ASN A 324 10.13 11.97 -20.29
N LEU A 325 9.19 12.35 -21.14
CA LEU A 325 8.12 11.46 -21.60
C LEU A 325 8.65 10.26 -22.38
N ASN A 326 9.61 10.47 -23.29
CA ASN A 326 10.18 9.40 -24.12
C ASN A 326 10.93 8.37 -23.27
N SER A 327 11.63 8.80 -22.21
CA SER A 327 12.31 7.88 -21.30
C SER A 327 11.34 6.94 -20.58
N PHE A 328 10.22 7.48 -20.10
CA PHE A 328 9.15 6.70 -19.48
C PHE A 328 8.53 5.71 -20.49
N CYS A 329 8.21 6.19 -21.70
CA CYS A 329 7.66 5.35 -22.76
C CYS A 329 8.62 4.23 -23.21
N SER A 330 9.93 4.51 -23.27
CA SER A 330 10.93 3.51 -23.63
C SER A 330 11.07 2.42 -22.57
N PHE A 331 10.98 2.79 -21.28
CA PHE A 331 10.95 1.82 -20.20
C PHE A 331 9.75 0.87 -20.33
N ILE A 332 8.56 1.42 -20.56
CA ILE A 332 7.34 0.63 -20.81
C ILE A 332 7.51 -0.29 -22.02
N LYS A 333 7.99 0.23 -23.15
CA LYS A 333 8.22 -0.59 -24.37
C LYS A 333 9.19 -1.74 -24.17
N LYS A 334 10.18 -1.56 -23.30
CA LYS A 334 11.19 -2.59 -23.02
C LYS A 334 10.64 -3.70 -22.12
N ASN A 335 9.83 -3.33 -21.13
CA ASN A 335 9.43 -4.24 -20.05
C ASN A 335 7.99 -4.78 -20.18
N ILE A 336 7.18 -4.18 -21.04
CA ILE A 336 5.84 -4.66 -21.37
C ILE A 336 5.88 -5.17 -22.81
N ASP A 337 5.46 -6.41 -23.04
CA ASP A 337 5.31 -6.91 -24.40
C ASP A 337 4.17 -6.14 -25.09
N ILE A 338 4.55 -5.23 -25.99
CA ILE A 338 3.60 -4.43 -26.79
C ILE A 338 3.38 -5.09 -28.16
N SER A 339 3.95 -6.28 -28.42
CA SER A 339 3.64 -7.01 -29.65
C SER A 339 2.17 -7.44 -29.66
N TYR A 340 1.51 -7.14 -30.78
CA TYR A 340 0.23 -7.71 -31.19
C TYR A 340 0.51 -8.68 -32.33
#